data_AF-A0A8T4D772-F1
#
_entry.id   AF-A0A8T4D772-F1
#
_cell.length_a   1.000
_cell.length_b   1.000
_cell.length_c   1.000
_cell.angle_alpha   90.00
_cell.angle_beta   90.00
_cell.angle_gamma   90.00
#
_symmetry.space_group_name_H-M   'P 1'
#
loop_
_entity.id
_entity.type
_entity.pdbx_description
1 polymer ?
#
loop_
_entity_poly.entity_id
_entity_poly.type
_entity_poly.pdbx_seq_one_letter_code
_entity_poly.pdbx_strand_id
1 'polypeptide(L)'
;MKDYQVGEMHITADGAELYFHSPRAGGKGQFDIWVSRNVDGEWQPPENVEAVNTQETEGWPFISQDGTELWFTRTYMGSPAVYRSTKVNGVWQEPQLIVSQFAGEPTLDNEGNLYFVHHFFNAAGEMVEADIYVALKR
;
A
#
# COMPACT_ATOMS: atom_id res chain seq x y z
N MET A 1 26.48 -8.34 0.96
CA MET A 1 25.07 -8.28 0.54
C MET A 1 24.46 -7.12 1.31
N LYS A 2 23.78 -6.16 0.67
CA LYS A 2 23.00 -5.18 1.42
C LYS A 2 21.68 -5.88 1.76
N ASP A 3 21.43 -6.10 3.03
CA ASP A 3 20.16 -6.67 3.49
C ASP A 3 19.09 -5.58 3.35
N TYR A 4 18.24 -5.72 2.35
CA TYR A 4 17.06 -4.88 2.21
C TYR A 4 15.88 -5.62 2.83
N GLN A 5 15.23 -5.01 3.81
CA GLN A 5 13.95 -5.51 4.29
C GLN A 5 12.92 -5.32 3.18
N VAL A 6 12.18 -6.38 2.88
CA VAL A 6 11.04 -6.36 1.98
C VAL A 6 9.85 -6.83 2.80
N GLY A 7 8.85 -5.98 2.92
CA GLY A 7 7.60 -6.34 3.57
C GLY A 7 6.59 -6.90 2.57
N GLU A 8 5.32 -6.84 2.95
CA GLU A 8 4.18 -7.28 2.15
C GLU A 8 4.22 -6.77 0.70
N MET A 9 3.71 -7.63 -0.19
CA MET A 9 3.74 -7.44 -1.63
C MET A 9 2.40 -7.79 -2.28
N HIS A 10 2.14 -7.22 -3.45
CA HIS A 10 0.98 -7.53 -4.28
C HIS A 10 1.37 -7.48 -5.77
N ILE A 11 0.97 -8.50 -6.52
CA ILE A 11 1.22 -8.60 -7.96
C ILE A 11 -0.03 -8.18 -8.74
N THR A 12 0.13 -7.55 -9.89
CA THR A 12 -0.99 -7.24 -10.79
C THR A 12 -1.64 -8.52 -11.34
N ALA A 13 -2.90 -8.43 -11.73
CA ALA A 13 -3.67 -9.59 -12.22
C ALA A 13 -3.07 -10.21 -13.50
N ASP A 14 -2.40 -9.40 -14.33
CA ASP A 14 -1.67 -9.85 -15.52
C ASP A 14 -0.27 -10.40 -15.21
N GLY A 15 0.19 -10.31 -13.95
CA GLY A 15 1.52 -10.75 -13.53
C GLY A 15 2.68 -9.83 -13.95
N ALA A 16 2.40 -8.66 -14.53
CA ALA A 16 3.41 -7.79 -15.12
C ALA A 16 4.13 -6.87 -14.11
N GLU A 17 3.47 -6.49 -13.01
CA GLU A 17 4.03 -5.59 -12.01
C GLU A 17 3.90 -6.18 -10.60
N LEU A 18 4.96 -6.08 -9.79
CA LEU A 18 5.00 -6.48 -8.39
C LEU A 18 5.24 -5.24 -7.51
N TYR A 19 4.25 -4.88 -6.72
CA TYR A 19 4.31 -3.80 -5.75
C TYR A 19 4.70 -4.35 -4.38
N PHE A 20 5.58 -3.68 -3.65
CA PHE A 20 5.99 -4.08 -2.29
C PHE A 20 6.55 -2.88 -1.54
N HIS A 21 6.72 -2.98 -0.22
CA HIS A 21 7.34 -1.90 0.57
C HIS A 21 8.73 -2.25 1.11
N SER A 22 9.61 -1.25 1.20
CA SER A 22 11.02 -1.48 1.56
C SER A 22 11.73 -0.17 1.99
N PRO A 23 12.67 -0.22 2.96
CA PRO A 23 13.44 0.93 3.42
C PRO A 23 14.74 1.10 2.61
N ARG A 24 14.72 0.71 1.32
CA ARG A 24 15.91 0.74 0.48
C ARG A 24 16.31 2.16 0.12
N ALA A 25 17.59 2.34 -0.18
CA ALA A 25 18.12 3.63 -0.61
C ALA A 25 17.42 4.14 -1.88
N GLY A 26 17.19 5.46 -1.95
CA GLY A 26 16.45 6.11 -3.04
C GLY A 26 14.97 6.31 -2.77
N GLY A 27 14.48 5.90 -1.60
CA GLY A 27 13.14 6.24 -1.11
C GLY A 27 13.05 7.64 -0.49
N LYS A 28 11.84 8.03 -0.10
CA LYS A 28 11.46 9.32 0.49
C LYS A 28 11.35 9.24 2.02
N GLY A 29 10.98 8.09 2.55
CA GLY A 29 10.68 7.91 3.97
C GLY A 29 11.33 6.67 4.56
N GLN A 30 10.66 6.12 5.57
CA GLN A 30 11.15 4.97 6.34
C GLN A 30 10.98 3.69 5.54
N PHE A 31 9.74 3.38 5.16
CA PHE A 31 9.42 2.38 4.16
C PHE A 31 8.60 3.06 3.08
N ASP A 32 8.99 2.76 1.85
CA ASP A 32 8.35 3.28 0.65
C ASP A 32 7.75 2.13 -0.14
N ILE A 33 6.74 2.42 -0.95
CA ILE A 33 6.23 1.51 -1.98
C ILE A 33 7.13 1.57 -3.23
N TRP A 34 7.50 0.39 -3.70
CA TRP A 34 8.31 0.16 -4.88
C TRP A 34 7.55 -0.75 -5.84
N VAL A 35 7.89 -0.65 -7.12
CA VAL A 35 7.37 -1.54 -8.17
C VAL A 35 8.53 -2.18 -8.94
N SER A 36 8.51 -3.50 -9.08
CA SER A 36 9.34 -4.23 -10.05
C SER A 36 8.46 -4.66 -11.21
N ARG A 37 8.99 -4.65 -12.43
CA ARG A 37 8.26 -5.04 -13.64
C ARG A 37 8.87 -6.28 -14.25
N ASN A 38 8.02 -7.19 -14.70
CA ASN A 38 8.42 -8.35 -15.47
C ASN A 38 8.54 -7.95 -16.95
N VAL A 39 9.74 -8.12 -17.51
CA VAL A 39 10.00 -7.93 -18.94
C VAL A 39 10.50 -9.26 -19.47
N ASP A 40 9.70 -9.90 -20.32
CA ASP A 40 10.00 -11.18 -20.96
C ASP A 40 10.41 -12.29 -19.97
N GLY A 41 9.78 -12.33 -18.79
CA GLY A 41 10.04 -13.32 -17.75
C GLY A 41 11.07 -12.87 -16.70
N GLU A 42 11.75 -11.74 -16.91
CA GLU A 42 12.77 -11.22 -16.00
C GLU A 42 12.28 -10.01 -15.20
N TRP A 43 12.35 -10.10 -13.88
CA TRP A 43 12.02 -9.01 -12.97
C TRP A 43 13.13 -7.95 -12.98
N GLN A 44 12.74 -6.73 -13.36
CA GLN A 44 13.65 -5.59 -13.46
C GLN A 44 13.94 -4.99 -12.08
N PRO A 45 15.07 -4.27 -11.93
CA PRO A 45 15.35 -3.51 -10.71
C PRO A 45 14.15 -2.62 -10.34
N PRO A 46 13.74 -2.60 -9.07
CA PRO A 46 12.53 -1.92 -8.67
C PRO A 46 12.71 -0.41 -8.63
N GLU A 47 11.63 0.28 -8.98
CA GLU A 47 11.52 1.73 -9.05
C GLU A 47 10.65 2.25 -7.91
N ASN A 48 11.00 3.42 -7.37
CA ASN A 48 10.22 4.06 -6.31
C ASN A 48 8.91 4.59 -6.93
N VAL A 49 7.78 4.32 -6.29
CA VAL A 49 6.49 4.87 -6.73
C VAL A 49 6.35 6.29 -6.16
N GLU A 50 7.13 7.24 -6.68
CA GLU A 50 7.32 8.54 -6.03
C GLU A 50 6.01 9.26 -5.71
N ALA A 51 5.00 9.18 -6.57
CA ALA A 51 3.73 9.87 -6.36
C ALA A 51 2.98 9.42 -5.10
N VAL A 52 3.22 8.20 -4.59
CA VAL A 52 2.50 7.67 -3.42
C VAL A 52 3.29 7.74 -2.12
N ASN A 53 4.62 7.88 -2.20
CA ASN A 53 5.50 7.85 -1.05
C ASN A 53 5.68 9.23 -0.41
N THR A 54 5.85 9.24 0.91
CA THR A 54 6.10 10.46 1.70
C THR A 54 7.28 10.26 2.65
N GLN A 55 7.43 11.12 3.66
CA GLN A 55 8.42 10.91 4.72
C GLN A 55 7.94 9.89 5.77
N GLU A 56 6.65 9.55 5.75
CA GLU A 56 6.04 8.58 6.66
C GLU A 56 6.41 7.15 6.25
N THR A 57 5.80 6.16 6.92
CA THR A 57 5.86 4.76 6.50
C THR A 57 4.68 4.45 5.59
N GLU A 58 4.96 4.04 4.36
CA GLU A 58 4.00 3.43 3.46
C GLU A 58 4.23 1.92 3.35
N GLY A 59 3.14 1.15 3.31
CA GLY A 59 3.20 -0.31 3.28
C GLY A 59 1.89 -0.98 2.89
N TRP A 60 1.91 -2.31 2.90
CA TRP A 60 0.74 -3.16 2.60
C TRP A 60 0.01 -2.74 1.31
N PRO A 61 0.71 -2.75 0.15
CA PRO A 61 0.10 -2.33 -1.10
C PRO A 61 -0.94 -3.36 -1.57
N PHE A 62 -1.99 -2.87 -2.21
CA PHE A 62 -2.96 -3.63 -2.98
C PHE A 62 -3.21 -2.89 -4.30
N ILE A 63 -3.00 -3.55 -5.42
CA ILE A 63 -3.26 -3.01 -6.77
C ILE A 63 -4.56 -3.61 -7.29
N SER A 64 -5.50 -2.76 -7.74
CA SER A 64 -6.79 -3.20 -8.28
C SER A 64 -6.60 -4.12 -9.49
N GLN A 65 -7.61 -4.95 -9.76
CA GLN A 65 -7.55 -5.96 -10.84
C GLN A 65 -7.25 -5.34 -12.22
N ASP A 66 -7.77 -4.14 -12.48
CA ASP A 66 -7.54 -3.39 -13.72
C ASP A 66 -6.24 -2.56 -13.71
N GLY A 67 -5.46 -2.60 -12.63
CA GLY A 67 -4.21 -1.87 -12.48
C GLY A 67 -4.34 -0.35 -12.36
N THR A 68 -5.57 0.17 -12.12
CA THR A 68 -5.85 1.61 -12.12
C THR A 68 -5.88 2.25 -10.73
N GLU A 69 -5.99 1.48 -9.66
CA GLU A 69 -5.99 1.98 -8.28
C GLU A 69 -4.95 1.26 -7.41
N LEU A 70 -4.07 2.01 -6.77
CA LEU A 70 -3.15 1.51 -5.75
C LEU A 70 -3.64 1.94 -4.38
N TRP A 71 -4.01 0.95 -3.58
CA TRP A 71 -4.41 1.07 -2.20
C TRP A 71 -3.25 0.68 -1.30
N PHE A 72 -3.09 1.38 -0.18
CA PHE A 72 -1.99 1.11 0.74
C PHE A 72 -2.25 1.68 2.11
N THR A 73 -1.46 1.23 3.08
CA THR A 73 -1.43 1.79 4.42
C THR A 73 -0.34 2.85 4.52
N ARG A 74 -0.64 3.99 5.13
CA ARG A 74 0.34 5.02 5.49
C ARG A 74 0.21 5.35 6.97
N THR A 75 1.34 5.58 7.65
CA THR A 75 1.30 6.23 8.97
C THR A 75 0.73 7.64 8.86
N TYR A 76 -0.38 7.87 9.55
CA TYR A 76 -1.10 9.14 9.58
C TYR A 76 -1.44 9.47 11.03
N MET A 77 -0.93 10.60 11.50
CA MET A 77 -1.11 11.07 12.89
C MET A 77 -0.68 10.01 13.93
N GLY A 78 0.38 9.26 13.63
CA GLY A 78 0.93 8.23 14.53
C GLY A 78 0.20 6.89 14.52
N SER A 79 -0.74 6.68 13.60
CA SER A 79 -1.48 5.41 13.45
C SER A 79 -1.63 5.01 11.97
N PRO A 80 -1.93 3.76 11.64
CA PRO A 80 -2.14 3.37 10.24
C PRO A 80 -3.42 4.01 9.68
N ALA A 81 -3.40 4.40 8.41
CA ALA A 81 -4.57 4.86 7.67
C ALA A 81 -4.54 4.29 6.25
N VAL A 82 -5.73 4.07 5.67
CA VAL A 82 -5.88 3.57 4.30
C VAL A 82 -5.91 4.75 3.33
N TYR A 83 -5.00 4.71 2.37
CA TYR A 83 -4.91 5.65 1.26
C TYR A 83 -5.15 4.95 -0.08
N ARG A 84 -5.56 5.75 -1.08
CA ARG A 84 -5.70 5.33 -2.47
C ARG A 84 -5.08 6.34 -3.41
N SER A 85 -4.24 5.88 -4.33
CA SER A 85 -3.84 6.62 -5.53
C SER A 85 -4.51 6.02 -6.76
N THR A 86 -4.92 6.86 -7.71
CA THR A 86 -5.42 6.43 -9.02
C THR A 86 -4.37 6.66 -10.10
N LYS A 87 -4.37 5.82 -11.14
CA LYS A 87 -3.47 5.93 -12.29
C LYS A 87 -4.19 6.65 -13.43
N VAL A 88 -3.68 7.81 -13.83
CA VAL A 88 -4.21 8.61 -14.96
C VAL A 88 -3.12 8.70 -16.02
N ASN A 89 -3.41 8.23 -17.24
CA ASN A 89 -2.45 8.18 -18.36
C ASN A 89 -1.12 7.50 -17.98
N GLY A 90 -1.18 6.41 -17.22
CA GLY A 90 -0.01 5.66 -16.77
C GLY A 90 0.69 6.24 -15.54
N VAL A 91 0.26 7.39 -15.03
CA VAL A 91 0.91 8.10 -13.91
C VAL A 91 0.05 8.02 -12.65
N TRP A 92 0.65 7.58 -11.55
CA TRP A 92 0.03 7.62 -10.22
C TRP A 92 -0.21 9.06 -9.78
N GLN A 93 -1.41 9.33 -9.29
CA GLN A 93 -1.81 10.65 -8.80
C GLN A 93 -1.57 10.79 -7.30
N GLU A 94 -1.68 12.02 -6.78
CA GLU A 94 -1.60 12.27 -5.34
C GLU A 94 -2.60 11.41 -4.56
N PRO A 95 -2.17 10.66 -3.53
CA PRO A 95 -3.05 9.77 -2.79
C PRO A 95 -4.10 10.51 -1.97
N GLN A 96 -5.31 9.93 -1.95
CA GLN A 96 -6.42 10.38 -1.13
C GLN A 96 -6.50 9.54 0.14
N LEU A 97 -6.72 10.18 1.29
CA LEU A 97 -7.07 9.50 2.53
C LEU A 97 -8.50 8.94 2.41
N ILE A 98 -8.67 7.62 2.59
CA ILE A 98 -9.97 6.94 2.48
C ILE A 98 -10.51 6.54 3.84
N VAL A 99 -9.68 5.89 4.67
CA VAL A 99 -10.02 5.53 6.05
C VAL A 99 -8.94 6.07 6.97
N SER A 100 -9.30 6.99 7.86
CA SER A 100 -8.36 7.62 8.80
C SER A 100 -8.16 6.77 10.05
N GLN A 101 -6.92 6.75 10.54
CA GLN A 101 -6.45 6.23 11.83
C GLN A 101 -6.87 4.79 12.18
N PHE A 102 -5.92 4.04 12.72
CA PHE A 102 -6.09 2.65 13.14
C PHE A 102 -6.57 1.68 12.05
N ALA A 103 -6.50 2.06 10.77
CA ALA A 103 -6.96 1.24 9.65
C ALA A 103 -5.81 0.96 8.69
N GLY A 104 -5.63 -0.30 8.30
CA GLY A 104 -4.56 -0.71 7.38
C GLY A 104 -4.90 -1.94 6.57
N GLU A 105 -3.89 -2.46 5.87
CA GLU A 105 -3.93 -3.73 5.14
C GLU A 105 -5.12 -3.82 4.16
N PRO A 106 -5.32 -2.82 3.27
CA PRO A 106 -6.51 -2.75 2.45
C PRO A 106 -6.53 -3.80 1.33
N THR A 107 -7.71 -4.31 1.00
CA THR A 107 -7.98 -5.07 -0.23
C THR A 107 -9.39 -4.78 -0.73
N LEU A 108 -9.64 -4.97 -2.02
CA LEU A 108 -10.97 -4.82 -2.61
C LEU A 108 -11.55 -6.16 -3.06
N ASP A 109 -12.88 -6.26 -3.10
CA ASP A 109 -13.58 -7.25 -3.92
C ASP A 109 -13.86 -6.73 -5.35
N ASN A 110 -14.48 -7.56 -6.18
CA ASN A 110 -14.81 -7.23 -7.57
C ASN A 110 -15.92 -6.16 -7.70
N GLU A 111 -16.69 -5.91 -6.64
CA GLU A 111 -17.69 -4.84 -6.60
C GLU A 111 -17.06 -3.50 -6.19
N GLY A 112 -15.81 -3.53 -5.72
CA GLY A 112 -15.07 -2.39 -5.21
C GLY A 112 -15.39 -2.07 -3.74
N ASN A 113 -15.94 -3.03 -2.99
CA ASN A 113 -16.06 -2.91 -1.54
C ASN A 113 -14.65 -3.04 -0.93
N LEU A 114 -14.33 -2.13 -0.01
CA LEU A 114 -13.03 -2.08 0.65
C LEU A 114 -13.05 -2.89 1.94
N TYR A 115 -12.15 -3.85 2.05
CA TYR A 115 -11.84 -4.58 3.27
C TYR A 115 -10.53 -4.07 3.85
N PHE A 116 -10.46 -3.91 5.16
CA PHE A 116 -9.28 -3.42 5.86
C PHE A 116 -9.25 -3.93 7.30
N VAL A 117 -8.06 -4.00 7.88
CA VAL A 117 -7.89 -4.33 9.30
C VAL A 117 -8.05 -3.05 10.12
N HIS A 118 -8.86 -3.12 11.18
CA HIS A 118 -8.93 -2.07 12.19
C HIS A 118 -8.27 -2.54 13.47
N HIS A 119 -7.32 -1.75 13.98
CA HIS A 119 -6.56 -2.02 15.20
C HIS A 119 -7.17 -1.28 16.40
N PHE A 120 -7.49 -1.99 17.47
CA PHE A 120 -7.98 -1.40 18.71
C PHE A 120 -6.86 -1.32 19.74
N PHE A 121 -6.77 -0.18 20.41
CA PHE A 121 -5.75 0.08 21.42
C PHE A 121 -6.42 0.44 22.74
N ASN A 122 -5.81 0.01 23.85
CA ASN A 122 -6.23 0.46 25.18
C ASN A 122 -5.67 1.87 25.49
N ALA A 123 -6.03 2.42 26.66
CA ALA A 123 -5.58 3.74 27.09
C ALA A 123 -4.05 3.83 27.33
N ALA A 124 -3.34 2.70 27.45
CA ALA A 124 -1.89 2.65 27.54
C ALA A 124 -1.20 2.62 26.16
N GLY A 125 -1.95 2.58 25.06
CA GLY A 125 -1.43 2.50 23.70
C GLY A 125 -1.04 1.07 23.28
N GLU A 126 -1.46 0.05 24.02
CA GLU A 126 -1.21 -1.34 23.68
C GLU A 126 -2.34 -1.85 22.77
N MET A 127 -1.98 -2.54 21.68
CA MET A 127 -2.97 -3.17 20.80
C MET A 127 -3.66 -4.31 21.56
N VAL A 128 -4.98 -4.26 21.65
CA VAL A 128 -5.80 -5.26 22.35
C VAL A 128 -6.58 -6.17 21.42
N GLU A 129 -6.88 -5.68 20.21
CA GLU A 129 -7.69 -6.40 19.23
C GLU A 129 -7.38 -5.88 17.83
N ALA A 130 -7.54 -6.75 16.84
CA ALA A 130 -7.52 -6.41 15.43
C ALA A 130 -8.64 -7.19 14.75
N ASP A 131 -9.45 -6.51 13.94
CA ASP A 131 -10.58 -7.14 13.27
C ASP A 131 -10.73 -6.63 11.84
N ILE A 132 -11.38 -7.41 10.98
CA ILE A 132 -11.57 -7.05 9.57
C ILE A 132 -12.91 -6.34 9.38
N TYR A 133 -12.86 -5.15 8.81
CA TYR A 133 -14.03 -4.33 8.49
C TYR A 133 -14.22 -4.23 6.98
N VAL A 134 -15.45 -3.91 6.57
CA VAL A 134 -15.81 -3.62 5.18
C VAL A 134 -16.48 -2.26 5.06
N ALA A 135 -16.04 -1.48 4.08
CA ALA A 135 -16.71 -0.27 3.60
C ALA A 135 -17.33 -0.57 2.22
N LEU A 136 -18.66 -0.59 2.17
CA LEU A 136 -19.40 -0.91 0.97
C LEU A 136 -19.40 0.26 -0.02
N LYS A 137 -19.09 -0.02 -1.28
CA LYS A 137 -19.26 0.93 -2.38
C LYS A 137 -20.76 1.09 -2.63
N ARG A 138 -21.25 2.34 -2.61
CA ARG A 138 -22.67 2.66 -2.86
C ARG A 138 -22.87 3.26 -4.23
#